data_AF-A0AA43FPV9-F1
#
_entry.id   AF-A0AA43FPV9-F1
#
_cell.length_a   1.000
_cell.length_b   1.000
_cell.length_c   1.000
_cell.angle_alpha   90.00
_cell.angle_beta   90.00
_cell.angle_gamma   90.00
#
_symmetry.space_group_name_H-M   'P 1'
#
loop_
_entity.id
_entity.type
_entity.pdbx_description
1 polymer ?
#
loop_
_entity_poly.entity_id
_entity_poly.type
_entity_poly.pdbx_seq_one_letter_code
_entity_poly.pdbx_strand_id
1 'polypeptide(L)'
;MNRIRNFTREREDAPRGNDFHVVITVERCFYVEEEVGRKLMRLVRRRWRPRWIRFRTLEGTEVQVLSESVRSIEESTMSARERWRALQRALESEREDGEPIF
;
A
#
# COMPACT_ATOMS: atom_id res chain seq x y z
N MET A 1 15.48 14.62 0.41
CA MET A 1 14.23 14.24 1.11
C MET A 1 13.98 12.75 0.92
N ASN A 2 13.96 11.98 2.00
CA ASN A 2 13.95 10.52 1.98
C ASN A 2 12.52 10.00 1.72
N ARG A 3 12.22 9.60 0.47
CA ARG A 3 10.90 9.06 0.06
C ARG A 3 10.53 7.76 0.79
N ILE A 4 11.49 7.05 1.35
CA ILE A 4 11.30 5.73 1.97
C ILE A 4 10.51 5.82 3.30
N ARG A 5 10.70 6.90 4.08
CA ARG A 5 10.06 7.04 5.40
C ARG A 5 8.53 7.17 5.36
N ASN A 6 7.99 7.75 4.29
CA ASN A 6 6.53 7.92 4.18
C ASN A 6 5.81 6.60 3.90
N PHE A 7 6.44 5.69 3.14
CA PHE A 7 5.90 4.35 2.89
C PHE A 7 5.81 3.48 4.15
N THR A 8 6.71 3.71 5.11
CA THR A 8 6.76 2.92 6.34
C THR A 8 5.60 3.26 7.27
N ARG A 9 5.27 4.55 7.41
CA ARG A 9 4.18 5.01 8.28
C ARG A 9 2.79 4.70 7.75
N GLU A 10 2.54 4.91 6.45
CA GLU A 10 1.23 4.60 5.87
C GLU A 10 0.87 3.12 5.98
N ARG A 11 1.88 2.22 6.04
CA ARG A 11 1.69 0.77 6.24
C ARG A 11 1.22 0.38 7.64
N GLU A 12 1.40 1.21 8.67
CA GLU A 12 0.94 0.90 10.03
C GLU A 12 -0.59 0.95 10.13
N ASP A 13 -1.23 1.84 9.36
CA ASP A 13 -2.69 1.97 9.24
C ASP A 13 -3.30 1.02 8.19
N ALA A 14 -2.52 0.03 7.71
CA ALA A 14 -2.99 -0.93 6.74
C ALA A 14 -4.21 -1.72 7.26
N PRO A 15 -5.31 -1.79 6.48
CA PRO A 15 -6.50 -2.52 6.87
C PRO A 15 -6.22 -3.98 7.27
N ARG A 16 -6.83 -4.46 8.36
CA ARG A 16 -6.74 -5.86 8.81
C ARG A 16 -7.80 -6.71 8.10
N GLY A 17 -7.50 -7.98 7.80
CA GLY A 17 -8.50 -8.93 7.32
C GLY A 17 -8.23 -9.46 5.92
N ASN A 18 -8.42 -8.66 4.87
CA ASN A 18 -8.39 -9.17 3.48
C ASN A 18 -7.20 -8.68 2.67
N ASP A 19 -6.86 -9.42 1.61
CA ASP A 19 -5.93 -8.99 0.57
C ASP A 19 -6.45 -7.72 -0.11
N PHE A 20 -5.56 -6.76 -0.27
CA PHE A 20 -5.89 -5.46 -0.85
C PHE A 20 -4.77 -5.02 -1.78
N HIS A 21 -5.07 -4.03 -2.63
CA HIS A 21 -4.04 -3.33 -3.39
C HIS A 21 -3.84 -1.93 -2.84
N VAL A 22 -2.60 -1.45 -2.95
CA VAL A 22 -2.24 -0.06 -2.66
C VAL A 22 -2.06 0.67 -3.98
N VAL A 23 -2.88 1.69 -4.21
CA VAL A 23 -2.73 2.61 -5.34
C VAL A 23 -1.87 3.78 -4.87
N ILE A 24 -0.64 3.87 -5.39
CA ILE A 24 0.32 4.89 -5.01
C ILE A 24 0.27 6.01 -6.03
N THR A 25 -0.08 7.21 -5.59
CA THR A 25 -0.04 8.41 -6.43
C THR A 25 1.13 9.32 -6.07
N VAL A 26 1.29 10.42 -6.80
CA VAL A 26 2.27 11.46 -6.45
C VAL A 26 1.98 12.09 -5.08
N GLU A 27 0.71 12.20 -4.71
CA GLU A 27 0.26 12.96 -3.54
C GLU A 27 -0.01 12.07 -2.33
N ARG A 28 -0.62 10.89 -2.53
CA ARG A 28 -1.08 9.99 -1.47
C ARG A 28 -1.22 8.54 -1.92
N CYS A 29 -1.40 7.65 -0.97
CA CYS A 29 -1.73 6.24 -1.20
C CYS A 29 -3.20 5.95 -0.90
N PHE A 30 -3.76 4.94 -1.57
CA PHE A 30 -5.12 4.48 -1.33
C PHE A 30 -5.16 2.96 -1.21
N TYR A 31 -5.90 2.48 -0.23
CA TYR A 31 -6.23 1.07 -0.09
C TYR A 31 -7.49 0.77 -0.88
N VAL A 32 -7.43 -0.26 -1.73
CA VAL A 32 -8.58 -0.72 -2.52
C VAL A 32 -8.72 -2.23 -2.41
N GLU A 33 -9.94 -2.72 -2.54
CA GLU A 33 -10.20 -4.15 -2.62
C GLU A 33 -9.43 -4.79 -3.78
N GLU A 34 -9.17 -6.09 -3.66
CA GLU A 34 -8.44 -6.86 -4.65
C GLU A 34 -9.04 -6.74 -6.06
N GLU A 35 -10.36 -6.87 -6.18
CA GLU A 35 -11.05 -6.78 -7.48
C GLU A 35 -10.81 -5.41 -8.15
N VAL A 36 -10.92 -4.34 -7.36
CA VAL A 36 -10.68 -2.96 -7.80
C VAL A 36 -9.22 -2.79 -8.22
N GLY A 37 -8.27 -3.25 -7.40
CA GLY A 37 -6.84 -3.23 -7.71
C GLY A 37 -6.52 -3.91 -9.04
N ARG A 38 -7.00 -5.13 -9.25
CA ARG A 38 -6.83 -5.88 -10.50
C ARG A 38 -7.47 -5.18 -11.71
N LYS A 39 -8.61 -4.52 -11.52
CA LYS A 39 -9.25 -3.70 -12.58
C LYS A 39 -8.40 -2.48 -12.93
N LEU A 40 -7.89 -1.78 -11.91
CA LEU A 40 -7.01 -0.63 -12.10
C LEU A 40 -5.71 -1.02 -12.79
N MET A 41 -5.08 -2.13 -12.40
CA MET A 41 -3.88 -2.68 -13.07
C MET A 41 -4.12 -2.93 -14.56
N ARG A 42 -5.26 -3.53 -14.92
CA ARG A 42 -5.64 -3.74 -16.32
C ARG A 42 -5.84 -2.41 -17.05
N LEU A 43 -6.49 -1.45 -16.40
CA LEU A 43 -6.79 -0.14 -16.98
C LEU A 43 -5.52 0.68 -17.24
N VAL A 44 -4.57 0.68 -16.30
CA VAL A 44 -3.28 1.33 -16.50
C VAL A 44 -2.43 0.57 -17.53
N ARG A 45 -2.59 -0.74 -17.75
CA ARG A 45 -1.82 -1.42 -18.81
C ARG A 45 -2.35 -1.15 -20.24
N ARG A 46 -3.49 -0.48 -20.42
CA ARG A 46 -4.06 -0.21 -21.75
C ARG A 46 -3.25 0.82 -22.53
N ARG A 47 -3.17 0.63 -23.86
CA ARG A 47 -2.62 1.62 -24.81
C ARG A 47 -3.40 2.94 -24.80
N TRP A 48 -4.72 2.85 -24.65
CA TRP A 48 -5.61 4.00 -24.49
C TRP A 48 -6.07 4.07 -23.04
N ARG A 49 -5.30 4.78 -22.21
CA ARG A 49 -5.65 5.04 -20.81
C ARG A 49 -6.64 6.19 -20.73
N PRO A 50 -7.70 6.10 -19.92
CA PRO A 50 -8.52 7.27 -19.63
C PRO A 50 -7.68 8.29 -18.85
N ARG A 51 -7.95 9.59 -19.06
CA ARG A 51 -7.28 10.66 -18.34
C ARG A 51 -7.58 10.62 -16.84
N TRP A 52 -8.81 10.25 -16.49
CA TRP A 52 -9.28 10.15 -15.11
C TRP A 52 -9.64 8.70 -14.77
N ILE A 53 -9.25 8.29 -13.57
CA ILE A 53 -9.56 6.98 -13.01
C ILE A 53 -10.41 7.20 -11.77
N ARG A 54 -11.57 6.55 -11.73
CA ARG A 54 -12.47 6.53 -10.57
C ARG A 54 -12.47 5.15 -9.93
N PHE A 55 -12.39 5.12 -8.61
CA PHE A 55 -12.47 3.89 -7.84
C PHE A 55 -12.97 4.16 -6.43
N ARG A 56 -13.47 3.12 -5.78
CA ARG A 56 -13.86 3.13 -4.37
C ARG A 56 -12.70 2.58 -3.53
N THR A 57 -12.38 3.28 -2.45
CA THR A 57 -11.39 2.85 -1.45
C THR A 57 -11.97 1.78 -0.54
N LEU A 58 -11.12 1.07 0.22
CA LEU A 58 -11.55 0.08 1.19
C LEU A 58 -12.47 0.69 2.28
N GLU A 59 -12.30 1.98 2.57
CA GLU A 59 -13.13 2.75 3.51
C GLU A 59 -14.48 3.19 2.89
N GLY A 60 -14.77 2.80 1.65
CA GLY A 60 -16.01 3.14 0.95
C GLY A 60 -16.02 4.51 0.28
N THR A 61 -14.96 5.32 0.44
CA THR A 61 -14.85 6.65 -0.17
C THR A 61 -14.59 6.53 -1.67
N GLU A 62 -15.34 7.27 -2.48
CA GLU A 62 -15.12 7.37 -3.92
C GLU A 62 -14.02 8.40 -4.23
N VAL A 63 -13.05 7.98 -5.02
CA VAL A 63 -11.87 8.76 -5.35
C VAL A 63 -11.75 8.87 -6.85
N GLN A 64 -11.36 10.06 -7.32
CA GLN A 64 -11.02 10.33 -8.70
C GLN A 64 -9.59 10.88 -8.77
N VAL A 65 -8.74 10.26 -9.58
CA VAL A 65 -7.35 10.67 -9.80
C VAL A 65 -7.02 10.73 -11.28
N LEU A 66 -6.00 11.50 -11.63
CA LEU A 66 -5.41 11.48 -12.96
C LEU A 66 -4.64 10.16 -13.17
N SER A 67 -4.75 9.55 -14.34
CA SER A 67 -4.04 8.30 -14.63
C SER A 67 -2.52 8.45 -14.65
N GLU A 68 -2.02 9.65 -14.97
CA GLU A 68 -0.60 10.00 -14.92
C GLU A 68 -0.06 10.20 -13.51
N SER A 69 -0.93 10.45 -12.51
CA SER A 69 -0.49 10.59 -11.13
C SER A 69 -0.27 9.23 -10.44
N VAL A 70 -0.81 8.14 -11.00
CA VAL A 70 -0.63 6.77 -10.50
C VAL A 70 0.77 6.29 -10.86
N ARG A 71 1.61 6.10 -9.84
CA ARG A 71 3.00 5.65 -9.98
C ARG A 71 3.11 4.14 -9.98
N SER A 72 2.45 3.49 -9.04
CA SER A 72 2.43 2.04 -8.89
C SER A 72 1.11 1.58 -8.29
N ILE A 73 0.79 0.32 -8.57
CA ILE A 73 -0.29 -0.42 -7.90
C ILE A 73 0.36 -1.68 -7.37
N GLU A 74 0.36 -1.84 -6.05
CA GLU A 74 1.07 -2.92 -5.37
C GLU A 74 0.08 -3.85 -4.70
N GLU A 75 0.30 -5.15 -4.83
CA GLU A 75 -0.49 -6.18 -4.16
C GLU A 75 0.02 -6.35 -2.73
N SER A 76 -0.90 -6.34 -1.77
CA SER A 76 -0.62 -6.56 -0.36
C SER A 76 -1.40 -7.77 0.13
N THR A 77 -0.75 -8.92 0.07
CA THR A 77 -1.32 -10.17 0.57
C THR A 77 -1.20 -10.25 2.10
N MET A 78 -2.12 -10.95 2.74
CA MET A 78 -2.09 -11.27 4.16
C MET A 78 -0.78 -11.96 4.53
N SER A 79 -0.39 -12.98 3.76
CA SER A 79 0.83 -13.76 4.02
C SER A 79 2.10 -12.90 3.94
N ALA A 80 2.18 -11.93 3.03
CA ALA A 80 3.28 -10.98 2.98
C ALA A 80 3.30 -10.05 4.20
N ARG A 81 2.12 -9.56 4.63
CA ARG A 81 1.99 -8.71 5.82
C ARG A 81 2.32 -9.44 7.12
N GLU A 82 1.91 -10.70 7.27
CA GLU A 82 2.23 -11.52 8.44
C GLU A 82 3.72 -11.79 8.55
N ARG A 83 4.37 -12.17 7.44
CA ARG A 83 5.82 -12.35 7.38
C ARG A 83 6.56 -11.06 7.69
N TRP A 84 6.10 -9.92 7.16
CA TRP A 84 6.69 -8.62 7.47
C TRP A 84 6.55 -8.27 8.96
N ARG A 85 5.37 -8.47 9.56
CA ARG A 85 5.16 -8.24 11.00
C ARG A 85 5.98 -9.18 11.86
N ALA A 86 6.15 -10.43 11.46
CA ALA A 86 7.02 -11.38 12.17
C ALA A 86 8.48 -10.91 12.11
N LEU A 87 8.95 -10.44 10.95
CA LEU A 87 10.27 -9.86 10.80
C LEU A 87 10.47 -8.60 11.66
N GLN A 88 9.50 -7.67 11.67
CA GLN A 88 9.59 -6.46 12.51
C GLN A 88 9.66 -6.80 14.00
N ARG A 89 8.84 -7.76 14.47
CA ARG A 89 8.91 -8.24 15.86
C ARG A 89 10.25 -8.89 16.19
N ALA A 90 10.83 -9.66 15.27
CA ALA A 90 12.14 -10.26 15.47
C ALA A 90 13.23 -9.18 15.58
N LEU A 91 13.21 -8.18 14.70
CA LEU A 91 14.16 -7.06 14.72
C LEU A 91 14.01 -6.18 15.97
N GLU A 92 12.79 -6.00 16.47
CA GLU A 92 12.51 -5.27 17.71
C GLU A 92 13.03 -6.02 18.93
N SER A 93 12.80 -7.35 18.99
CA SER A 93 13.36 -8.22 20.03
C SER A 93 14.89 -8.19 20.04
N GLU A 94 15.54 -8.28 18.87
CA GLU A 94 17.01 -8.20 18.76
C GLU A 94 17.56 -6.82 19.20
N ARG A 95 16.76 -5.76 19.08
CA ARG A 95 17.14 -4.41 19.52
C ARG A 95 17.01 -4.25 21.03
N GLU A 96 15.97 -4.83 21.64
CA GLU A 96 15.79 -4.82 23.09
C GLU A 96 16.83 -5.70 23.81
N ASP A 97 17.20 -6.83 23.23
CA ASP A 97 18.26 -7.72 23.76
C ASP A 97 19.68 -7.12 23.61
N GLY A 98 19.83 -6.06 22.82
CA GLY A 98 21.10 -5.39 22.51
C GLY A 98 21.38 -4.12 23.31
N GLU A 99 20.48 -3.65 24.18
CA GLU A 99 20.79 -2.54 25.08
C GLU A 99 21.62 -3.05 26.27
N PRO A 100 22.88 -2.59 26.44
CA PRO A 100 23.62 -2.89 27.67
C PRO A 100 22.90 -2.21 28.83
N ILE A 101 22.47 -3.03 29.77
CA ILE A 101 22.01 -2.60 31.09
C ILE A 101 23.21 -1.89 31.75
N PHE A 102 23.17 -0.57 31.84
CA PHE A 102 24.08 0.20 32.69
C PHE A 102 23.66 0.08 34.16
#